data_AF-A0A970QX85-F1
#
_entry.id   AF-A0A970QX85-F1
#
_cell.length_a   1.000
_cell.length_b   1.000
_cell.length_c   1.000
_cell.angle_alpha   90.00
_cell.angle_beta   90.00
_cell.angle_gamma   90.00
#
_symmetry.space_group_name_H-M   'P 1'
#
loop_
_entity.id
_entity.type
_entity.pdbx_description
1 polymer ?
#
loop_
_entity_poly.entity_id
_entity_poly.type
_entity_poly.pdbx_seq_one_letter_code
_entity_poly.pdbx_strand_id
1 'polypeptide(L)'
;MSFTILGLLFLIQAIFHAWGSDIFLGKKYRNSDIGRAYQRKLVFPLTFLGAGWVILGALYFALYEGKDAASFYIWLAVVTVPPFILMAFNKYRFIR
;
A
#
# COMPACT_ATOMS: atom_id res chain seq x y z
N MET A 1 4.52 -6.43 14.02
CA MET A 1 3.16 -6.99 13.84
C MET A 1 2.21 -6.02 13.16
N SER A 2 2.04 -4.78 13.64
CA SER A 2 1.06 -3.82 13.07
C SER A 2 1.23 -3.54 11.57
N PHE A 3 2.46 -3.48 11.06
CA PHE A 3 2.73 -3.30 9.62
C PHE A 3 2.29 -4.47 8.76
N THR A 4 2.59 -5.68 9.19
CA THR A 4 2.16 -6.91 8.51
C THR A 4 0.64 -6.97 8.47
N ILE A 5 -0.03 -6.60 9.57
CA ILE A 5 -1.50 -6.55 9.65
C ILE A 5 -2.06 -5.49 8.69
N LEU A 6 -1.50 -4.27 8.67
CA LEU A 6 -1.92 -3.22 7.73
C LEU A 6 -1.72 -3.64 6.27
N GLY A 7 -0.59 -4.26 5.96
CA GLY A 7 -0.31 -4.77 4.62
C GLY A 7 -1.28 -5.87 4.20
N LEU A 8 -1.55 -6.83 5.09
CA LEU A 8 -2.54 -7.89 4.85
C LEU A 8 -3.95 -7.33 4.65
N LEU A 9 -4.35 -6.28 5.38
CA LEU A 9 -5.65 -5.62 5.18
C LEU A 9 -5.77 -5.03 3.76
N PHE A 10 -4.74 -4.36 3.26
CA PHE A 10 -4.73 -3.85 1.88
C PHE A 10 -4.77 -4.97 0.84
N LEU A 11 -4.05 -6.08 1.07
CA LEU A 11 -4.10 -7.25 0.19
C LEU A 11 -5.49 -7.90 0.17
N ILE A 12 -6.13 -8.02 1.33
CA ILE A 12 -7.51 -8.54 1.43
C ILE A 12 -8.47 -7.63 0.66
N GLN A 13 -8.37 -6.31 0.84
CA GLN A 13 -9.16 -5.36 0.05
C GLN A 13 -8.91 -5.52 -1.45
N ALA A 14 -7.64 -5.66 -1.88
CA ALA A 14 -7.29 -5.87 -3.28
C ALA A 14 -7.95 -7.13 -3.86
N ILE A 15 -8.02 -8.23 -3.10
CA ILE A 15 -8.72 -9.46 -3.50
C ILE A 15 -10.22 -9.20 -3.68
N PHE A 16 -10.86 -8.52 -2.73
CA PHE A 16 -12.28 -8.17 -2.82
C PHE A 16 -12.59 -7.25 -4.02
N HIS A 17 -11.72 -6.29 -4.30
CA HIS A 17 -11.81 -5.44 -5.49
C HIS A 17 -11.58 -6.22 -6.79
N ALA A 18 -10.66 -7.19 -6.82
CA ALA A 18 -10.40 -8.02 -7.99
C ALA A 18 -11.58 -8.94 -8.32
N TRP A 19 -12.25 -9.46 -7.29
CA TRP A 19 -13.47 -10.27 -7.44
C TRP A 19 -14.72 -9.46 -7.77
N GLY A 20 -14.66 -8.12 -7.76
CA GLY A 20 -15.84 -7.27 -7.97
C GLY A 20 -16.91 -7.39 -6.88
N SER A 21 -16.59 -8.09 -5.79
CA SER A 21 -17.47 -8.33 -4.63
C SER A 21 -17.08 -7.42 -3.46
N ASP A 22 -16.60 -6.22 -3.77
CA ASP A 22 -16.09 -5.32 -2.75
C ASP A 22 -17.19 -4.92 -1.75
N ILE A 23 -17.05 -5.38 -0.51
CA ILE A 23 -17.99 -5.20 0.61
C ILE A 23 -17.86 -3.80 1.20
N PHE A 24 -16.76 -3.12 0.90
CA PHE A 24 -16.48 -1.77 1.39
C PHE A 24 -17.10 -0.67 0.52
N LEU A 25 -17.52 -0.99 -0.70
CA LEU A 25 -18.28 -0.08 -1.56
C LEU A 25 -19.79 -0.25 -1.39
N GLY A 26 -20.52 0.88 -1.33
CA GLY A 26 -21.98 0.89 -1.25
C GLY A 26 -22.64 0.12 -2.41
N LYS A 27 -23.76 -0.55 -2.11
CA LYS A 27 -24.49 -1.47 -3.02
C LYS A 27 -24.76 -0.90 -4.43
N LYS A 28 -24.96 0.43 -4.53
CA LYS A 28 -25.17 1.16 -5.79
C LYS A 28 -23.95 1.15 -6.72
N TYR A 29 -22.74 1.20 -6.17
CA TYR A 29 -21.50 1.24 -6.95
C TYR A 29 -20.99 -0.16 -7.29
N ARG A 30 -21.18 -1.14 -6.39
CA ARG A 30 -20.73 -2.53 -6.58
C ARG A 30 -21.19 -3.18 -7.89
N ASN A 31 -22.43 -2.91 -8.32
CA ASN A 31 -23.02 -3.57 -9.50
C ASN A 31 -22.99 -2.72 -10.78
N SER A 32 -22.46 -1.50 -10.72
CA SER A 32 -22.37 -0.61 -11.89
C SER A 32 -21.07 -0.84 -12.67
N ASP A 33 -21.09 -0.63 -13.98
CA ASP A 33 -19.88 -0.77 -14.82
C ASP A 33 -18.78 0.21 -14.42
N ILE A 34 -19.17 1.42 -14.02
CA ILE A 34 -18.25 2.46 -13.52
C ILE A 34 -17.61 2.02 -12.20
N GLY A 35 -18.39 1.45 -11.27
CA GLY A 35 -17.87 0.94 -10.01
C GLY A 35 -16.95 -0.27 -10.18
N ARG A 36 -17.28 -1.19 -11.11
CA ARG A 36 -16.40 -2.33 -11.46
C ARG A 36 -15.08 -1.87 -12.08
N ALA A 37 -15.12 -0.86 -12.95
CA ALA A 37 -13.90 -0.26 -13.51
C ALA A 37 -13.04 0.41 -12.43
N TYR A 38 -13.66 1.12 -11.49
CA TYR A 38 -12.97 1.73 -10.35
C TYR A 38 -12.34 0.68 -9.42
N GLN A 39 -13.08 -0.38 -9.07
CA GLN A 39 -12.56 -1.51 -8.26
C GLN A 39 -11.32 -2.13 -8.90
N ARG A 40 -11.36 -2.44 -10.20
CA ARG A 40 -10.20 -3.01 -10.92
C ARG A 40 -8.98 -2.09 -10.90
N LYS A 41 -9.19 -0.77 -11.02
CA LYS A 41 -8.10 0.21 -10.94
C LYS A 41 -7.47 0.30 -9.55
N LEU A 42 -8.20 -0.07 -8.49
CA LEU A 42 -7.69 -0.09 -7.12
C LEU A 42 -6.92 -1.36 -6.78
N VAL A 43 -7.09 -2.46 -7.52
CA VAL A 43 -6.38 -3.73 -7.25
C VAL A 43 -4.87 -3.53 -7.25
N PHE A 44 -4.33 -2.89 -8.28
CA PHE A 44 -2.89 -2.67 -8.41
C PHE A 44 -2.29 -1.81 -7.27
N PRO A 45 -2.79 -0.60 -6.99
CA PRO A 45 -2.25 0.22 -5.90
C PRO A 45 -2.42 -0.44 -4.53
N LEU A 46 -3.54 -1.11 -4.26
CA LEU A 46 -3.75 -1.83 -2.99
C LEU A 46 -2.82 -3.03 -2.86
N THR A 47 -2.57 -3.76 -3.95
CA THR A 47 -1.62 -4.88 -3.96
C THR A 47 -0.20 -4.38 -3.72
N PHE A 48 0.19 -3.29 -4.38
CA PHE A 48 1.51 -2.68 -4.23
C PHE A 48 1.73 -2.18 -2.78
N LEU A 49 0.78 -1.43 -2.23
CA LEU A 49 0.84 -0.95 -0.85
C LEU A 49 0.82 -2.10 0.15
N GLY A 50 -0.05 -3.08 -0.06
CA GLY A 50 -0.19 -4.25 0.80
C GLY A 50 1.09 -5.09 0.86
N ALA A 51 1.65 -5.44 -0.31
CA ALA A 51 2.89 -6.17 -0.41
C ALA A 51 4.07 -5.37 0.20
N GLY A 52 4.14 -4.07 -0.07
CA GLY A 52 5.16 -3.19 0.50
C GLY A 52 5.14 -3.20 2.04
N TRP A 53 3.96 -3.06 2.65
CA TRP A 53 3.81 -3.10 4.11
C TRP A 53 4.10 -4.48 4.71
N VAL A 54 3.73 -5.57 4.04
CA VAL A 54 4.07 -6.93 4.48
C VAL A 54 5.57 -7.17 4.45
N ILE A 55 6.24 -6.79 3.35
CA ILE A 55 7.70 -6.93 3.19
C ILE A 55 8.42 -6.10 4.25
N LEU A 56 7.99 -4.86 4.47
CA LEU A 56 8.55 -4.00 5.53
C LEU A 56 8.35 -4.60 6.92
N GLY A 57 7.17 -5.15 7.21
CA GLY A 57 6.90 -5.83 8.48
C GLY A 57 7.74 -7.09 8.67
N ALA A 58 8.01 -7.84 7.61
CA ALA A 58 8.88 -9.02 7.64
C ALA A 58 10.35 -8.63 7.85
N LEU A 59 10.85 -7.62 7.13
CA LEU A 59 12.19 -7.08 7.31
C LEU A 59 12.39 -6.50 8.71
N TYR A 60 11.39 -5.82 9.27
CA TYR A 60 11.43 -5.35 10.66
C TYR A 60 11.67 -6.49 11.65
N PHE A 61 10.91 -7.57 11.51
CA PHE A 61 11.04 -8.72 12.40
C PHE A 61 12.37 -9.46 12.21
N ALA A 62 12.79 -9.65 10.95
CA ALA A 62 14.03 -10.35 10.62
C ALA A 62 15.29 -9.60 11.06
N LEU A 63 15.31 -8.26 11.00
CA LEU A 63 16.49 -7.46 11.29
C LEU A 63 16.56 -6.95 12.74
N TYR A 64 15.40 -6.73 13.37
CA TYR A 64 15.33 -6.07 14.69
C TYR A 64 14.64 -6.94 15.75
N GLU A 65 14.26 -8.18 15.44
CA GLU A 65 13.50 -9.10 16.32
C GLU A 65 12.23 -8.47 16.94
N GLY A 66 11.71 -7.41 16.34
CA GLY A 66 10.59 -6.65 16.90
C GLY A 66 10.92 -5.77 18.11
N LYS A 67 12.19 -5.64 18.53
CA LYS A 67 12.61 -4.94 19.75
C LYS A 67 12.98 -3.48 19.53
N ASP A 68 13.53 -3.13 18.36
CA ASP A 68 14.03 -1.77 18.09
C ASP A 68 13.27 -1.08 16.94
N ALA A 69 12.09 -0.57 17.28
CA ALA A 69 11.23 0.15 16.35
C ALA A 69 11.86 1.46 15.86
N ALA A 70 12.55 2.20 16.74
CA ALA A 70 13.12 3.50 16.42
C ALA A 70 14.17 3.40 15.31
N SER A 71 15.10 2.45 15.44
CA SER A 71 16.14 2.19 14.43
C SER A 71 15.53 1.78 13.08
N PHE A 72 14.48 0.97 13.07
CA PHE A 72 13.78 0.59 11.84
C PHE A 72 13.14 1.79 11.13
N TYR A 73 12.45 2.68 11.86
CA TYR A 73 11.86 3.88 11.26
C TYR A 73 12.91 4.85 10.71
N ILE A 74 14.06 4.97 11.38
CA ILE A 74 15.19 5.78 10.89
C ILE A 74 15.70 5.19 9.57
N TRP A 75 15.95 3.89 9.50
CA TRP A 75 16.39 3.24 8.27
C TRP A 75 15.35 3.31 7.16
N LEU A 76 14.07 3.14 7.49
CA LEU A 76 12.98 3.30 6.54
C LEU A 76 12.93 4.73 5.99
N ALA A 77 13.09 5.75 6.84
CA ALA A 77 13.17 7.14 6.42
C ALA A 77 14.40 7.39 5.53
N VAL A 78 15.57 6.87 5.90
CA VAL A 78 16.80 7.00 5.09
C VAL A 78 16.63 6.41 3.69
N VAL A 79 15.93 5.28 3.56
CA VAL A 79 15.71 4.63 2.25
C VAL A 79 14.59 5.29 1.45
N THR A 80 13.54 5.78 2.10
CA THR A 80 12.34 6.29 1.41
C THR A 80 12.40 7.79 1.11
N VAL A 81 13.00 8.59 2.00
CA VAL A 81 13.07 10.05 1.85
C VAL A 81 13.78 10.49 0.55
N PRO A 82 14.94 9.92 0.15
CA PRO A 82 15.60 10.36 -1.08
C PRO A 82 14.75 10.10 -2.35
N PRO A 83 14.14 8.92 -2.55
CA PRO A 83 13.18 8.70 -3.63
C PRO A 83 11.98 9.67 -3.60
N PHE A 84 11.43 9.97 -2.42
CA PHE A 84 10.31 10.93 -2.29
C PHE A 84 10.73 12.35 -2.65
N ILE A 85 11.92 12.77 -2.22
CA ILE A 85 12.49 14.08 -2.58
C ILE A 85 12.70 14.16 -4.09
N LEU A 86 13.29 13.13 -4.71
CA LEU A 86 13.47 13.07 -6.17
C LEU A 86 12.13 13.10 -6.92
N MET A 87 11.12 12.36 -6.45
CA MET A 87 9.76 12.42 -7.01
C MET A 87 9.13 13.81 -6.83
N ALA A 88 9.32 14.45 -5.69
CA ALA A 88 8.81 15.80 -5.44
C ALA A 88 9.46 16.83 -6.38
N PHE A 89 10.78 16.78 -6.55
CA PHE A 89 11.49 17.63 -7.51
C PHE A 89 11.11 17.33 -8.96
N ASN A 90 10.99 16.05 -9.34
CA ASN A 90 10.57 15.65 -10.69
C ASN A 90 9.11 15.97 -10.99
N LYS A 91 8.22 16.01 -9.99
CA LYS A 91 6.81 16.43 -10.18
C LYS A 91 6.73 17.85 -10.75
N TYR A 92 7.65 18.74 -10.39
CA TYR A 92 7.74 20.08 -10.98
C TYR A 92 8.32 20.11 -12.40
N ARG A 93 8.92 19.00 -12.87
CA ARG A 93 9.49 18.86 -14.21
C ARG A 93 8.47 18.32 -15.24
N PHE A 94 7.45 17.58 -14.80
CA PHE A 94 6.42 16.98 -15.67
C PHE A 94 5.08 17.75 -15.71
N ILE A 95 5.02 18.95 -15.12
CA ILE A 95 3.87 19.88 -15.22
C ILE A 95 4.10 20.96 -16.31
N ARG A 96 5.09 20.78 -17.19
CA ARG A 96 5.26 21.61 -18.39
C ARG A 96 4.74 20.89 -19.63
#